data_AF-A0A2D6SX11-F1
#
_entry.id   AF-A0A2D6SX11-F1
#
_cell.length_a   1.000
_cell.length_b   1.000
_cell.length_c   1.000
_cell.angle_alpha   90.00
_cell.angle_beta   90.00
_cell.angle_gamma   90.00
#
_symmetry.space_group_name_H-M   'P 1'
#
loop_
_entity.id
_entity.type
_entity.pdbx_description
1 polymer ?
#
loop_
_entity_poly.entity_id
_entity_poly.type
_entity_poly.pdbx_seq_one_letter_code
_entity_poly.pdbx_strand_id
1 'polypeptide(L)'
;MAATSRAEEVAELLWELKRAEKLASYTVIAAQAGFSAGANGRAMQTALKTVRRDWPHLQWWRAVSDTLCVERGSEQAELLVGAGIELIAAEGSDEQVTLVDAESHLMSWDDDAEDAGEE
;
A
#
# COMPACT_ATOMS: atom_id res chain seq x y z
N MET A 1 -10.50 19.91 -17.22
CA MET A 1 -9.91 18.71 -16.62
C MET A 1 -10.84 18.28 -15.50
N ALA A 2 -11.40 17.08 -15.56
CA ALA A 2 -12.18 16.58 -14.44
C ALA A 2 -11.21 16.43 -13.26
N ALA A 3 -11.56 16.98 -12.10
CA ALA A 3 -10.84 16.68 -10.87
C ALA A 3 -11.18 15.23 -10.53
N THR A 4 -10.28 14.30 -10.85
CA THR A 4 -10.33 12.92 -10.37
C THR A 4 -10.20 12.96 -8.85
N SER A 5 -11.00 12.16 -8.17
CA SER A 5 -10.95 12.07 -6.72
C SER A 5 -9.71 11.29 -6.29
N ARG A 6 -9.18 11.58 -5.09
CA ARG A 6 -8.05 10.82 -4.52
C ARG A 6 -8.29 9.31 -4.48
N ALA A 7 -9.55 8.89 -4.37
CA ALA A 7 -9.89 7.47 -4.36
C ALA A 7 -9.75 6.83 -5.76
N GLU A 8 -10.06 7.56 -6.82
CA GLU A 8 -9.87 7.09 -8.21
C GLU A 8 -8.38 6.92 -8.52
N GLU A 9 -7.55 7.92 -8.18
CA GLU A 9 -6.09 7.83 -8.34
C GLU A 9 -5.49 6.64 -7.58
N VAL A 10 -5.91 6.45 -6.31
CA VAL A 10 -5.48 5.29 -5.51
C VAL A 10 -5.97 3.96 -6.11
N ALA A 11 -7.17 3.94 -6.71
CA ALA A 11 -7.70 2.73 -7.33
C ALA A 11 -6.84 2.30 -8.55
N GLU A 12 -6.38 3.24 -9.36
CA GLU A 12 -5.48 2.96 -10.49
C GLU A 12 -4.16 2.35 -10.00
N LEU A 13 -3.56 2.92 -8.96
CA LEU A 13 -2.32 2.40 -8.37
C LEU A 13 -2.50 1.02 -7.74
N LEU A 14 -3.63 0.76 -7.08
CA LEU A 14 -3.95 -0.58 -6.56
C LEU A 14 -4.13 -1.60 -7.69
N TRP A 15 -4.67 -1.19 -8.84
CA TRP A 15 -4.75 -2.04 -10.01
C TRP A 15 -3.36 -2.40 -10.55
N GLU A 16 -2.42 -1.45 -10.58
CA GLU A 16 -1.02 -1.71 -10.94
C GLU A 16 -0.37 -2.71 -9.97
N LEU A 17 -0.51 -2.49 -8.66
CA LEU A 17 -0.01 -3.42 -7.63
C LEU A 17 -0.58 -4.83 -7.79
N LYS A 18 -1.88 -4.91 -8.06
CA LYS A 18 -2.54 -6.20 -8.30
C LYS A 18 -1.97 -6.91 -9.53
N ARG A 19 -1.68 -6.19 -10.61
CA ARG A 19 -1.08 -6.77 -11.82
C ARG A 19 0.37 -7.17 -11.62
N ALA A 20 1.13 -6.42 -10.82
CA ALA A 20 2.51 -6.72 -10.48
C ALA A 20 2.64 -7.79 -9.39
N GLU A 21 1.54 -8.19 -8.76
CA GLU A 21 1.51 -9.05 -7.57
C GLU A 21 2.31 -8.49 -6.39
N LYS A 22 2.43 -7.15 -6.31
CA LYS A 22 3.20 -6.44 -5.30
C LYS A 22 2.31 -5.72 -4.28
N LEU A 23 2.94 -5.19 -3.24
CA LEU A 23 2.40 -4.30 -2.23
C LEU A 23 3.05 -2.91 -2.34
N ALA A 24 2.49 -1.91 -1.68
CA ALA A 24 3.20 -0.66 -1.45
C ALA A 24 2.76 0.01 -0.15
N SER A 25 3.63 0.88 0.38
CA SER A 25 3.33 1.65 1.59
C SER A 25 2.40 2.81 1.30
N TYR A 26 1.67 3.26 2.33
CA TYR A 26 0.75 4.39 2.23
C TYR A 26 1.41 5.66 1.70
N THR A 27 2.64 5.96 2.12
CA THR A 27 3.35 7.16 1.65
C THR A 27 3.69 7.07 0.18
N VAL A 28 4.16 5.92 -0.30
CA VAL A 28 4.49 5.71 -1.71
C VAL A 28 3.24 5.85 -2.58
N ILE A 29 2.15 5.17 -2.23
CA ILE A 29 0.90 5.23 -3.02
C ILE A 29 0.32 6.65 -3.01
N ALA A 30 0.30 7.33 -1.86
CA ALA A 30 -0.24 8.68 -1.79
C ALA A 30 0.59 9.67 -2.62
N ALA A 31 1.92 9.59 -2.52
CA ALA A 31 2.83 10.44 -3.30
C ALA A 31 2.59 10.27 -4.81
N GLN A 32 2.45 9.02 -5.27
CA GLN A 32 2.16 8.71 -6.67
C GLN A 32 0.78 9.22 -7.10
N ALA A 33 -0.21 9.17 -6.22
CA ALA A 33 -1.55 9.74 -6.44
C ALA A 33 -1.60 11.28 -6.27
N GLY A 34 -0.45 11.95 -6.12
CA GLY A 34 -0.37 13.41 -6.05
C GLY A 34 -0.82 14.03 -4.73
N PHE A 35 -0.82 13.27 -3.61
CA PHE A 35 -1.17 13.80 -2.29
C PHE A 35 -0.30 13.22 -1.15
N SER A 36 -0.38 13.81 0.04
CA SER A 36 0.30 13.24 1.21
C SER A 36 -0.60 12.21 1.90
N ALA A 37 -0.02 11.07 2.32
CA ALA A 37 -0.71 10.06 3.12
C ALA A 37 -1.31 10.61 4.44
N GLY A 38 -0.85 11.79 4.87
CA GLY A 38 -1.27 12.46 6.09
C GLY A 38 -0.67 11.82 7.34
N ALA A 39 -0.91 12.43 8.50
CA ALA A 39 -0.39 11.93 9.77
C ALA A 39 -0.82 10.47 10.00
N ASN A 40 0.16 9.58 10.19
CA ASN A 40 -0.03 8.13 10.34
C ASN A 40 -0.89 7.49 9.24
N GLY A 41 -0.82 8.01 8.01
CA GLY A 41 -1.57 7.47 6.86
C GLY A 41 -3.07 7.75 6.87
N ARG A 42 -3.57 8.67 7.71
CA ARG A 42 -5.02 8.93 7.85
C ARG A 42 -5.71 9.34 6.54
N ALA A 43 -5.04 10.13 5.70
CA ALA A 43 -5.61 10.52 4.41
C ALA A 43 -5.70 9.32 3.47
N MET A 44 -4.67 8.46 3.47
CA MET A 44 -4.64 7.22 2.69
C MET A 44 -5.72 6.23 3.14
N GLN A 45 -5.86 6.00 4.45
CA GLN A 45 -6.94 5.16 5.00
C GLN A 45 -8.33 5.66 4.61
N THR A 46 -8.53 6.98 4.55
CA THR A 46 -9.79 7.57 4.10
C THR A 46 -10.04 7.28 2.61
N ALA A 47 -9.02 7.39 1.75
CA ALA A 47 -9.13 7.02 0.35
C ALA A 47 -9.42 5.52 0.18
N LEU A 48 -8.72 4.66 0.92
CA LEU A 48 -8.91 3.20 0.90
C LEU A 48 -10.31 2.77 1.32
N LYS A 49 -10.96 3.48 2.26
CA LYS A 49 -12.37 3.21 2.60
C LYS A 49 -13.30 3.39 1.40
N THR A 50 -13.08 4.44 0.61
CA THR A 50 -13.82 4.67 -0.63
C THR A 50 -13.50 3.59 -1.66
N VAL A 51 -12.22 3.28 -1.86
CA VAL A 51 -11.82 2.24 -2.83
C VAL A 51 -12.38 0.87 -2.46
N ARG A 52 -12.34 0.50 -1.18
CA ARG A 52 -12.92 -0.75 -0.70
C ARG A 52 -14.42 -0.84 -0.98
N ARG A 53 -15.15 0.27 -0.91
CA ARG A 53 -16.58 0.33 -1.18
C ARG A 53 -16.88 0.26 -2.68
N ASP A 54 -16.17 1.04 -3.48
CA ASP A 54 -16.50 1.27 -4.89
C ASP A 54 -15.80 0.26 -5.83
N TRP A 55 -14.60 -0.21 -5.47
CA TRP A 55 -13.80 -1.19 -6.20
C TRP A 55 -13.21 -2.29 -5.29
N PRO A 56 -14.04 -3.09 -4.60
CA PRO A 56 -13.55 -4.14 -3.69
C PRO A 56 -12.64 -5.18 -4.35
N HIS A 57 -12.76 -5.36 -5.67
CA HIS A 57 -11.97 -6.30 -6.46
C HIS A 57 -10.52 -5.86 -6.71
N LEU A 58 -10.16 -4.61 -6.39
CA LEU A 58 -8.81 -4.05 -6.58
C LEU A 58 -7.85 -4.41 -5.44
N GLN A 59 -8.28 -5.24 -4.49
CA GLN A 59 -7.41 -5.78 -3.44
C GLN A 59 -6.76 -4.66 -2.61
N TRP A 60 -7.61 -3.82 -2.00
CA TRP A 60 -7.21 -2.70 -1.14
C TRP A 60 -6.17 -3.06 -0.07
N TRP A 61 -6.15 -4.33 0.36
CA TRP A 61 -5.19 -4.91 1.31
C TRP A 61 -3.74 -4.86 0.84
N ARG A 62 -3.48 -4.59 -0.46
CA ARG A 62 -2.13 -4.40 -1.01
C ARG A 62 -1.45 -3.10 -0.57
N ALA A 63 -2.22 -2.14 -0.08
CA ALA A 63 -1.70 -0.93 0.55
C ALA A 63 -1.46 -1.20 2.04
N VAL A 64 -0.21 -1.09 2.48
CA VAL A 64 0.21 -1.33 3.88
C VAL A 64 0.71 -0.04 4.54
N SER A 65 0.77 -0.02 5.88
CA SER A 65 1.37 1.12 6.58
C SER A 65 2.85 1.26 6.26
N ASP A 66 3.42 2.45 6.47
CA ASP A 66 4.85 2.68 6.30
C ASP A 66 5.71 1.93 7.34
N THR A 67 5.10 1.47 8.43
CA THR A 67 5.76 0.58 9.42
C THR A 67 5.67 -0.89 9.03
N LEU A 68 4.99 -1.22 7.92
CA LEU A 68 4.77 -2.58 7.43
C LEU A 68 4.06 -3.49 8.46
N CYS A 69 3.39 -2.87 9.43
CA CYS A 69 2.60 -3.58 10.43
C CYS A 69 1.13 -3.54 10.08
N VAL A 70 0.45 -4.66 10.30
CA VAL A 70 -1.01 -4.78 10.23
C VAL A 70 -1.53 -5.36 11.55
N GLU A 71 -2.79 -5.08 11.86
CA GLU A 71 -3.43 -5.62 13.05
C GLU A 71 -3.57 -7.15 12.93
N ARG A 72 -3.16 -7.87 13.97
CA ARG A 72 -3.21 -9.33 14.03
C ARG A 72 -4.67 -9.79 13.96
N GLY A 73 -4.97 -10.70 13.04
CA GLY A 73 -6.32 -11.22 12.85
C GLY A 73 -7.28 -10.25 12.15
N SER A 74 -6.76 -9.14 11.61
CA SER A 74 -7.53 -8.30 10.70
C SER A 74 -7.75 -8.99 9.35
N GLU A 75 -8.80 -8.58 8.64
CA GLU A 75 -9.07 -9.01 7.26
C GLU A 75 -7.86 -8.78 6.34
N GLN A 76 -7.12 -7.68 6.55
CA GLN A 76 -5.91 -7.41 5.78
C GLN A 76 -4.84 -8.48 6.03
N ALA A 77 -4.61 -8.87 7.29
CA ALA A 77 -3.65 -9.90 7.64
C ALA A 77 -4.04 -11.26 7.03
N GLU A 78 -5.32 -11.63 7.09
CA GLU A 78 -5.82 -12.88 6.50
C GLU A 78 -5.65 -12.91 4.97
N LEU A 79 -5.90 -11.78 4.29
CA LEU A 79 -5.74 -11.68 2.85
C LEU A 79 -4.26 -11.70 2.42
N LEU A 80 -3.37 -11.08 3.19
CA LEU A 80 -1.92 -11.15 2.95
C LEU A 80 -1.41 -12.60 3.07
N VAL A 81 -1.79 -13.30 4.14
CA VAL A 81 -1.45 -14.73 4.31
C VAL A 81 -2.04 -15.58 3.20
N GLY A 82 -3.31 -15.34 2.82
CA GLY A 82 -3.96 -16.01 1.71
C GLY A 82 -3.29 -15.75 0.34
N ALA A 83 -2.58 -14.63 0.20
CA ALA A 83 -1.79 -14.28 -0.98
C ALA A 83 -0.36 -14.86 -0.94
N GLY A 84 0.00 -15.62 0.11
CA GLY A 84 1.32 -16.23 0.27
C GLY A 84 2.36 -15.33 0.95
N ILE A 85 1.94 -14.22 1.56
CA ILE A 85 2.83 -13.30 2.28
C ILE A 85 2.92 -13.74 3.73
N GLU A 86 4.13 -14.04 4.18
CA GLU A 86 4.38 -14.49 5.54
C GLU A 86 4.35 -13.30 6.53
N LEU A 87 3.67 -13.50 7.66
CA LEU A 87 3.51 -12.49 8.71
C LEU A 87 4.03 -13.04 10.06
N ILE A 88 4.86 -12.25 10.75
CA ILE A 88 5.39 -12.56 12.08
C ILE A 88 4.93 -11.54 13.11
N ALA A 89 5.05 -11.83 14.41
CA ALA A 89 4.76 -10.86 15.45
C ALA A 89 5.62 -9.59 15.30
N ALA A 90 5.02 -8.41 15.34
CA ALA A 90 5.75 -7.17 15.31
C ALA A 90 6.52 -6.96 16.62
N GLU A 91 7.73 -6.42 16.54
CA GLU A 91 8.50 -6.10 17.75
C GLU A 91 7.79 -5.04 18.59
N GLY A 92 7.56 -5.33 19.87
CA GLY A 92 6.95 -4.41 20.82
C GLY A 92 5.42 -4.34 20.81
N SER A 93 4.72 -5.21 20.07
CA SER A 93 3.25 -5.30 20.13
C SER A 93 2.74 -6.70 19.77
N ASP A 94 2.04 -7.36 20.69
CA ASP A 94 1.38 -8.65 20.44
C ASP A 94 0.17 -8.54 19.51
N GLU A 95 -0.39 -7.33 19.38
CA GLU A 95 -1.57 -7.00 18.58
C GLU A 95 -1.23 -6.71 17.12
N GLN A 96 0.05 -6.58 16.78
CA GLN A 96 0.50 -6.30 15.42
C GLN A 96 1.34 -7.45 14.87
N VAL A 97 1.23 -7.62 13.55
CA VAL A 97 2.10 -8.49 12.77
C VAL A 97 2.79 -7.68 11.69
N THR A 98 4.03 -8.03 11.39
CA THR A 98 4.83 -7.40 10.33
C THR A 98 5.12 -8.40 9.22
N LEU A 99 5.30 -7.89 8.01
CA LEU A 99 5.59 -8.70 6.83
C LEU A 99 7.04 -9.20 6.90
N VAL A 100 7.22 -10.51 6.68
CA VAL A 100 8.55 -11.09 6.46
C VAL A 100 9.03 -10.68 5.07
N ASP A 101 10.31 -10.31 4.98
CA ASP A 101 10.97 -9.98 3.70
C ASP A 101 10.18 -8.93 2.89
N ALA A 102 9.63 -7.92 3.57
CA ALA A 102 8.71 -6.96 2.96
C ALA A 102 9.29 -6.28 1.71
N GLU A 103 10.59 -6.02 1.68
CA GLU A 103 11.29 -5.42 0.53
C GLU A 103 11.12 -6.22 -0.76
N SER A 104 11.01 -7.55 -0.69
CA SER A 104 10.78 -8.40 -1.87
C SER A 104 9.34 -8.35 -2.36
N HIS A 105 8.41 -7.89 -1.53
CA HIS A 105 6.99 -7.75 -1.87
C HIS A 105 6.60 -6.32 -2.25
N LEU A 106 7.40 -5.32 -1.87
CA LEU A 106 7.11 -3.91 -2.15
C LEU A 106 7.45 -3.56 -3.61
N MET A 107 6.59 -2.75 -4.22
CA MET A 107 6.84 -2.04 -5.47
C MET A 107 7.20 -0.61 -5.10
N SER A 108 8.31 -0.14 -5.66
CA SER A 108 8.62 1.28 -5.73
C SER A 108 8.32 1.78 -7.14
N TRP A 109 7.72 2.96 -7.23
CA TRP A 109 7.65 3.75 -8.46
C TRP A 109 8.73 4.82 -8.40
N ASP A 110 9.96 4.41 -8.09
CA ASP A 110 11.10 5.27 -8.36
C ASP A 110 11.05 5.54 -9.87
N ASP A 111 10.66 6.77 -10.22
CA ASP A 111 11.13 7.39 -11.44
C ASP A 111 12.63 7.22 -11.44
N ASP A 112 13.14 6.61 -12.50
CA ASP A 112 14.54 6.52 -12.84
C ASP A 112 15.13 7.95 -12.82
N ALA A 113 15.58 8.38 -11.64
CA ALA A 113 16.28 9.64 -11.41
C ALA A 113 17.77 9.36 -11.19
N GLU A 114 18.30 8.34 -11.85
CA GLU A 114 19.72 8.01 -11.92
C GLU A 114 20.16 7.71 -13.37
N ASP A 115 19.89 8.64 -14.29
CA ASP A 115 20.74 8.83 -15.48
C ASP A 115 20.81 10.33 -15.85
N ALA A 116 21.58 11.07 -15.07
CA ALA A 116 22.18 12.34 -15.49
C ALA A 116 23.57 12.46 -14.84
N GLY A 117 24.34 11.40 -15.00
CA GLY A 117 25.73 11.29 -14.58
C GLY A 117 26.63 10.94 -15.76
N GLU A 118 26.53 11.69 -16.86
CA GLU A 118 27.53 11.66 -17.93
C GLU A 118 27.75 13.09 -18.46
N GLU A 119 28.72 13.79 -17.86
CA GLU A 119 29.96 14.33 -18.49
C GLU A 119 30.68 15.32 -17.57
#